data_AF-X1NPD1-F1
#
_entry.id   AF-X1NPD1-F1
#
_cell.length_a   1.000
_cell.length_b   1.000
_cell.length_c   1.000
_cell.angle_alpha   90.00
_cell.angle_beta   90.00
_cell.angle_gamma   90.00
#
_symmetry.space_group_name_H-M   'P 1'
#
loop_
_entity.id
_entity.type
_entity.pdbx_description
1 polymer ?
#
loop_
_entity_poly.entity_id
_entity_poly.type
_entity_poly.pdbx_seq_one_letter_code
_entity_poly.pdbx_strand_id
1 'polypeptide(L)'
;EVLLANTTKHVASGDGGEELTRVRIEMAAAVAGGKEKLREHPLWTTVSCPASPLTLGKVQCGDVIECAMAGVPHIALSMAMAGGTSPVTLAGALVTHN
;
A
#
# COMPACT_ATOMS: atom_id res chain seq x y z
N GLU A 1 8.29 -9.05 9.53
CA GLU A 1 8.92 -9.45 10.80
C GLU A 1 9.71 -8.32 11.45
N VAL A 2 10.78 -7.80 10.82
CA VAL A 2 11.64 -6.75 11.39
C VAL A 2 10.86 -5.52 11.88
N LEU A 3 9.89 -5.03 11.10
CA LEU A 3 9.11 -3.85 11.46
C LEU A 3 8.30 -4.04 12.76
N LEU A 4 7.54 -5.14 12.88
CA LEU A 4 6.70 -5.39 14.05
C LEU A 4 7.52 -5.74 15.31
N ALA A 5 8.72 -6.30 15.14
CA ALA A 5 9.58 -6.69 16.27
C ALA A 5 10.38 -5.53 16.87
N ASN A 6 10.64 -4.47 16.10
CA ASN A 6 11.59 -3.41 16.49
C ASN A 6 10.94 -2.05 16.75
N THR A 7 9.63 -1.91 16.56
CA THR A 7 8.93 -0.67 16.89
C THR A 7 7.50 -0.96 17.31
N THR A 8 7.00 -0.15 18.24
CA THR A 8 5.58 -0.12 18.63
C THR A 8 4.78 0.94 17.85
N LYS A 9 5.45 1.73 17.00
CA LYS A 9 4.83 2.76 16.17
C LYS A 9 4.28 2.15 14.87
N HIS A 10 3.24 2.79 14.33
CA HIS A 10 2.70 2.48 13.01
C HIS A 10 3.77 2.71 11.91
N VAL A 11 3.82 1.82 10.91
CA VAL A 11 4.79 1.88 9.81
C VAL A 11 4.10 1.84 8.45
N ALA A 12 4.65 2.53 7.47
CA ALA A 12 4.26 2.35 6.07
C ALA A 12 5.30 1.44 5.37
N SER A 13 4.84 0.42 4.64
CA SER A 13 5.74 -0.53 3.97
C SER A 13 5.28 -0.83 2.55
N GLY A 14 6.24 -1.10 1.66
CA GLY A 14 6.00 -1.27 0.23
C GLY A 14 5.18 -2.51 -0.13
N ASP A 15 4.77 -2.57 -1.38
CA ASP A 15 3.97 -3.64 -1.97
C ASP A 15 4.67 -5.01 -1.95
N GLY A 16 3.89 -6.03 -2.28
CA GLY A 16 4.31 -7.42 -2.22
C GLY A 16 3.47 -8.36 -3.08
N GLY A 17 2.33 -7.88 -3.55
CA GLY A 17 1.31 -8.71 -4.18
C GLY A 17 0.44 -9.44 -3.16
N GLU A 18 -0.67 -9.98 -3.67
CA GLU A 18 -1.73 -10.65 -2.91
C GLU A 18 -1.20 -11.61 -1.84
N GLU A 19 -0.30 -12.53 -2.21
CA GLU A 19 0.21 -13.55 -1.29
C GLU A 19 1.01 -12.95 -0.14
N LEU A 20 1.94 -12.04 -0.45
CA LEU A 20 2.78 -11.42 0.57
C LEU A 20 1.94 -10.53 1.49
N THR A 21 0.94 -9.82 0.95
CA THR A 21 0.02 -8.99 1.73
C THR A 21 -0.86 -9.84 2.64
N ARG A 22 -1.33 -11.02 2.23
CA ARG A 22 -2.03 -11.96 3.11
C ARG A 22 -1.16 -12.44 4.25
N VAL A 23 0.05 -12.93 3.95
CA VAL A 23 1.00 -13.41 4.98
C VAL A 23 1.26 -12.31 5.99
N ARG A 24 1.50 -11.10 5.48
CA ARG A 24 1.62 -9.90 6.28
C ARG A 24 0.38 -9.74 7.19
N ILE A 25 -0.84 -9.67 6.66
CA ILE A 25 -2.06 -9.48 7.46
C ILE A 25 -2.14 -10.50 8.61
N GLU A 26 -1.82 -11.77 8.37
CA GLU A 26 -1.80 -12.80 9.41
C GLU A 26 -0.76 -12.50 10.50
N MET A 27 0.45 -12.09 10.13
CA MET A 27 1.48 -11.70 11.09
C MET A 27 1.04 -10.50 11.94
N ALA A 28 0.47 -9.47 11.32
CA ALA A 28 -0.03 -8.31 12.03
C ALA A 28 -1.21 -8.65 12.94
N ALA A 29 -2.10 -9.54 12.50
CA ALA A 29 -3.23 -10.00 13.30
C ALA A 29 -2.75 -10.79 14.52
N ALA A 30 -1.73 -11.65 14.36
CA ALA A 30 -1.12 -12.37 15.48
C ALA A 30 -0.56 -11.40 16.54
N VAL A 31 0.10 -10.31 16.11
CA VAL A 31 0.64 -9.28 17.02
C VAL A 31 -0.48 -8.43 17.66
N ALA A 32 -1.50 -8.05 16.89
CA ALA A 32 -2.63 -7.26 17.39
C ALA A 32 -3.57 -8.04 18.33
N GLY A 33 -3.45 -9.38 18.37
CA GLY A 33 -4.32 -10.26 19.15
C GLY A 33 -5.62 -10.62 18.42
N GLY A 34 -5.61 -10.64 17.08
CA GLY A 34 -6.70 -11.07 16.21
C GLY A 34 -6.94 -10.12 15.04
N LYS A 35 -7.62 -10.62 14.00
CA LYS A 35 -7.97 -9.84 12.80
C LYS A 35 -8.91 -8.67 13.10
N GLU A 36 -9.87 -8.86 14.02
CA GLU A 36 -10.80 -7.79 14.38
C GLU A 36 -10.08 -6.62 15.06
N LYS A 37 -9.18 -6.92 16.02
CA LYS A 37 -8.35 -5.90 16.67
C LYS A 37 -7.42 -5.20 15.68
N LEU A 38 -6.87 -5.93 14.72
CA LEU A 38 -6.07 -5.32 13.65
C LEU A 38 -6.91 -4.38 12.79
N ARG A 39 -8.16 -4.74 12.48
CA ARG A 39 -9.07 -3.92 11.70
C ARG A 39 -9.49 -2.65 12.46
N GLU A 40 -9.72 -2.74 13.76
CA GLU A 40 -10.00 -1.59 14.63
C GLU A 40 -8.77 -0.68 14.80
N HIS A 41 -7.59 -1.29 14.95
CA HIS A 41 -6.32 -0.58 15.15
C HIS A 41 -5.19 -1.15 14.24
N PRO A 42 -5.11 -0.68 12.98
CA PRO A 42 -4.09 -1.16 12.03
C PRO A 42 -2.66 -0.83 12.45
N LEU A 43 -1.80 -1.84 12.43
CA LEU A 43 -0.38 -1.70 12.82
C LEU A 43 0.51 -1.15 11.70
N TRP A 44 0.04 -1.20 10.45
CA TRP A 44 0.75 -0.62 9.31
C TRP A 44 -0.19 -0.11 8.22
N THR A 45 0.42 0.59 7.26
CA THR A 45 -0.18 0.94 5.97
C THR A 45 0.62 0.35 4.82
N THR A 46 -0.05 -0.33 3.89
CA THR A 46 0.59 -0.87 2.68
C THR A 46 0.72 0.26 1.66
N VAL A 47 1.86 0.38 1.01
CA VAL A 47 2.11 1.40 -0.02
C VAL A 47 2.39 0.70 -1.34
N SER A 48 1.58 0.93 -2.36
CA SER A 48 1.84 0.45 -3.71
C SER A 48 1.89 1.59 -4.71
N CYS A 49 2.73 1.43 -5.73
CA CYS A 49 2.96 2.46 -6.74
C CYS A 49 2.35 2.03 -8.08
N PRO A 50 1.37 2.76 -8.66
CA PRO A 50 0.95 2.51 -10.03
C PRO A 50 2.12 2.74 -10.98
N ALA A 51 2.19 1.94 -12.03
CA ALA A 51 3.14 2.14 -13.11
C ALA A 51 2.67 3.33 -13.97
N SER A 52 3.48 4.39 -14.02
CA SER A 52 3.16 5.55 -14.84
C SER A 52 3.53 5.32 -16.31
N PRO A 53 2.73 5.80 -17.28
CA PRO A 53 1.46 6.51 -17.09
C PRO A 53 0.26 5.58 -16.85
N LEU A 54 -0.56 5.92 -15.85
CA LEU A 54 -1.94 5.43 -15.64
C LEU A 54 -2.15 3.90 -15.66
N THR A 55 -1.18 3.12 -15.18
CA THR A 55 -1.26 1.65 -15.19
C THR A 55 -1.28 1.09 -13.77
N LEU A 56 -2.28 0.28 -13.45
CA LEU A 56 -2.31 -0.51 -12.22
C LEU A 56 -2.04 -1.98 -12.55
N GLY A 57 -0.87 -2.47 -12.13
CA GLY A 57 -0.45 -3.84 -12.38
C GLY A 57 -1.12 -4.84 -11.44
N LYS A 58 -0.98 -6.14 -11.76
CA LYS A 58 -1.56 -7.24 -10.97
C LYS A 58 -1.10 -7.22 -9.51
N VAL A 59 0.17 -6.89 -9.27
CA VAL A 59 0.76 -6.83 -7.92
C VAL A 59 0.05 -5.78 -7.07
N GLN A 60 -0.04 -4.55 -7.58
CA GLN A 60 -0.69 -3.43 -6.90
C GLN A 60 -2.18 -3.68 -6.69
N CYS A 61 -2.87 -4.22 -7.71
CA CYS A 61 -4.28 -4.59 -7.58
C CYS A 61 -4.49 -5.62 -6.45
N GLY A 62 -3.64 -6.65 -6.39
CA GLY A 62 -3.70 -7.66 -5.35
C GLY A 62 -3.57 -7.06 -3.95
N ASP A 63 -2.61 -6.15 -3.77
CA ASP A 63 -2.40 -5.49 -2.47
C ASP A 63 -3.58 -4.63 -2.05
N VAL A 64 -4.13 -3.82 -2.97
CA VAL A 64 -5.31 -3.00 -2.70
C VAL A 64 -6.49 -3.87 -2.28
N ILE A 65 -6.75 -4.96 -3.00
CA ILE A 65 -7.88 -5.85 -2.73
C ILE A 65 -7.73 -6.51 -1.36
N GLU A 66 -6.56 -7.09 -1.07
CA GLU A 66 -6.32 -7.76 0.22
C GLU A 66 -6.37 -6.80 1.41
N CYS A 67 -5.79 -5.61 1.26
CA CYS A 67 -5.86 -4.57 2.29
C CYS A 67 -7.30 -4.13 2.54
N ALA A 68 -8.09 -3.88 1.48
CA ALA A 68 -9.48 -3.50 1.60
C ALA A 68 -10.33 -4.59 2.29
N MET A 69 -10.13 -5.86 1.93
CA MET A 69 -10.83 -7.00 2.53
C MET A 69 -10.49 -7.18 4.02
N ALA A 70 -9.25 -6.92 4.42
CA ALA A 70 -8.81 -7.02 5.81
C ALA A 70 -9.07 -5.74 6.64
N GLY A 71 -9.50 -4.64 5.99
CA GLY A 71 -9.64 -3.33 6.63
C GLY A 71 -8.31 -2.74 7.09
N VAL A 72 -7.22 -3.05 6.37
CA VAL A 72 -5.90 -2.46 6.58
C VAL A 72 -5.73 -1.27 5.63
N PRO A 73 -5.17 -0.14 6.07
CA PRO A 73 -4.95 1.03 5.21
C PRO A 73 -4.01 0.73 4.04
N HIS A 74 -4.32 1.33 2.89
CA HIS A 74 -3.51 1.27 1.69
C HIS A 74 -3.29 2.67 1.11
N ILE A 75 -2.05 2.99 0.75
CA ILE A 75 -1.66 4.21 0.04
C ILE A 75 -1.34 3.85 -1.41
N ALA A 76 -2.13 4.39 -2.34
CA ALA A 76 -1.78 4.42 -3.75
C ALA A 76 -0.86 5.63 -4.01
N LEU A 77 0.45 5.38 -4.16
CA LEU A 77 1.45 6.43 -4.29
C LEU A 77 1.81 6.68 -5.76
N SER A 78 1.18 7.68 -6.38
CA SER A 78 1.52 8.09 -7.74
C SER A 78 2.81 8.91 -7.76
N MET A 79 3.80 8.45 -8.55
CA MET A 79 5.10 9.13 -8.73
C MET A 79 5.26 9.62 -10.17
N ALA A 80 4.30 10.43 -10.63
CA ALA A 80 4.32 11.05 -11.94
C ALA A 80 5.49 12.06 -12.04
N MET A 81 6.39 11.86 -13.00
CA MET A 81 7.50 12.77 -13.30
C MET A 81 7.15 13.64 -14.50
N ALA A 82 7.09 14.97 -14.31
CA ALA A 82 6.80 15.91 -15.39
C ALA A 82 7.84 15.81 -16.52
N GLY A 83 7.38 15.52 -17.75
CA GLY A 83 8.23 15.35 -18.93
C GLY A 83 8.88 13.96 -19.05
N GLY A 84 8.73 13.08 -18.06
CA GLY A 84 9.18 11.70 -18.11
C GLY A 84 8.02 10.74 -18.22
N THR A 85 7.29 10.58 -17.12
CA THR A 85 6.15 9.64 -17.00
C THR A 85 4.80 10.36 -16.91
N SER A 86 4.79 11.67 -17.19
CA SER A 86 3.60 12.51 -17.30
C SER A 86 3.90 13.72 -18.21
N PRO A 87 2.89 14.49 -18.66
CA PRO A 87 3.13 15.70 -19.44
C PRO A 87 4.07 16.69 -18.73
N VAL A 88 4.85 17.44 -19.49
CA VAL A 88 5.83 18.40 -18.94
C VAL A 88 5.18 19.61 -18.26
N THR A 89 3.92 19.90 -18.59
CA THR A 89 3.19 21.02 -17.99
C THR A 89 2.73 20.65 -16.58
N LEU A 90 2.76 21.62 -15.66
CA LEU A 90 2.30 21.40 -14.29
C LEU A 90 0.85 20.89 -14.25
N ALA A 91 -0.03 21.49 -15.05
CA ALA A 91 -1.43 21.07 -15.13
C ALA A 91 -1.56 19.63 -15.64
N GLY A 92 -0.78 19.23 -16.66
CA GLY A 92 -0.83 17.88 -17.19
C GLY A 92 -0.23 16.84 -16.23
N ALA A 93 0.85 17.17 -15.52
CA ALA A 93 1.41 16.31 -14.50
C ALA A 93 0.42 16.09 -13.34
N LEU A 94 -0.22 17.16 -12.87
CA LEU A 94 -1.23 17.08 -11.79
C LEU A 94 -2.47 16.28 -12.19
N VAL A 95 -2.98 16.45 -13.42
CA VAL A 95 -4.13 15.67 -13.89
C VAL A 95 -3.78 14.20 -14.12
N THR A 96 -2.53 13.88 -14.44
CA THR A 96 -2.08 12.49 -14.60
C THR A 96 -1.84 11.83 -13.24
N HIS A 97 -1.47 12.61 -12.22
CA HIS A 97 -1.21 12.14 -10.88
C HIS A 97 -2.50 11.80 -10.10
N ASN A 98 -3.57 12.59 -10.27
CA ASN A 98 -4.84 12.46 -9.54
C ASN A 98 -5.87 11.62 -10.27
#